data_AF-A0A7C1NLM1-F1
#
_entry.id   AF-A0A7C1NLM1-F1
#
_cell.length_a   1.000
_cell.length_b   1.000
_cell.length_c   1.000
_cell.angle_alpha   90.00
_cell.angle_beta   90.00
_cell.angle_gamma   90.00
#
_symmetry.space_group_name_H-M   'P 1'
#
loop_
_entity.id
_entity.type
_entity.pdbx_description
1 polymer ?
#
loop_
_entity_poly.entity_id
_entity_poly.type
_entity_poly.pdbx_seq_one_letter_code
_entity_poly.pdbx_strand_id
1 'polypeptide(L)' 'KPSAQNKKGGITSIEAAIHISNLMVVCKKCGPVRIGKKLEGGQKIRFCKKCGEQL' A
#
# COMPACT_ATOMS: atom_id res chain seq x y z
N LYS A 1 -9.99 22.62 -24.66
CA LYS A 1 -8.93 22.64 -25.70
C LYS A 1 -8.07 21.39 -25.49
N PRO A 2 -7.99 20.45 -26.44
CA PRO A 2 -7.16 19.25 -26.28
C PRO A 2 -5.69 19.65 -26.03
N SER A 3 -5.01 18.95 -25.14
CA SER A 3 -3.62 19.26 -24.78
C SER A 3 -2.71 19.01 -25.99
N ALA A 4 -1.67 19.83 -26.16
CA ALA A 4 -0.74 19.72 -27.30
C ALA A 4 -0.03 18.35 -27.38
N GLN A 5 -0.01 17.62 -26.26
CA GLN A 5 0.63 16.31 -26.12
C GLN A 5 -0.17 15.16 -26.75
N ASN A 6 -1.51 15.25 -26.85
CA ASN A 6 -2.35 14.19 -27.42
C ASN A 6 -3.37 14.77 -28.41
N LYS A 7 -3.01 14.80 -29.69
CA LYS A 7 -3.80 15.39 -30.78
C LYS A 7 -4.96 14.51 -31.26
N LYS A 8 -4.88 13.19 -31.03
CA LYS A 8 -5.97 12.24 -31.29
C LYS A 8 -6.63 11.93 -29.96
N GLY A 9 -7.91 12.28 -29.81
CA GLY A 9 -8.68 11.93 -28.62
C GLY A 9 -8.79 10.41 -28.45
N GLY A 10 -8.89 9.95 -27.20
CA GLY A 10 -9.03 8.55 -26.84
C GLY A 10 -9.41 8.40 -25.37
N ILE A 11 -10.03 7.29 -25.01
CA ILE A 11 -10.32 6.96 -23.61
C ILE A 11 -9.05 6.35 -23.01
N THR A 12 -8.48 7.02 -22.00
CA THR A 12 -7.31 6.52 -21.27
C THR A 12 -7.73 6.26 -19.84
N SER A 13 -7.53 5.03 -19.37
CA SER A 13 -7.71 4.67 -17.96
C SER A 13 -6.51 5.13 -17.16
N ILE A 14 -6.74 5.92 -16.12
CA ILE A 14 -5.71 6.38 -15.18
C ILE A 14 -6.18 5.96 -13.78
N GLU A 15 -5.23 5.56 -12.94
CA GLU A 15 -5.51 5.19 -11.57
C GLU A 15 -5.90 6.41 -10.75
N ALA A 16 -6.94 6.26 -9.92
CA ALA A 16 -7.39 7.29 -8.99
C ALA A 16 -6.89 6.98 -7.57
N ALA A 17 -6.77 8.01 -6.73
CA ALA A 17 -6.38 7.83 -5.34
C ALA A 17 -7.40 6.96 -4.57
N ILE A 18 -6.88 6.15 -3.65
CA ILE A 18 -7.68 5.30 -2.76
C ILE A 18 -7.39 5.68 -1.31
N HIS A 19 -8.42 5.70 -0.47
CA HIS A 19 -8.27 6.00 0.95
C HIS A 19 -7.56 4.86 1.70
N ILE A 20 -6.64 5.22 2.60
CA ILE A 20 -5.78 4.25 3.30
C ILE A 20 -6.55 3.25 4.18
N SER A 21 -7.74 3.61 4.68
CA SER A 21 -8.58 2.69 5.47
C SER A 21 -9.07 1.48 4.67
N ASN A 22 -9.10 1.58 3.34
CA ASN A 22 -9.55 0.53 2.45
C ASN A 22 -8.41 -0.41 2.02
N LEU A 23 -7.20 -0.18 2.55
CA LEU A 23 -5.99 -0.94 2.26
C LEU A 23 -5.56 -1.76 3.48
N MET A 24 -4.96 -2.92 3.22
CA MET A 24 -4.34 -3.77 4.23
C MET A 24 -2.93 -4.16 3.82
N VAL A 25 -2.03 -4.33 4.80
CA VAL A 25 -0.68 -4.84 4.54
C VAL A 25 -0.70 -6.36 4.46
N VAL A 26 -0.04 -6.89 3.45
CA VAL A 26 0.04 -8.32 3.20
C VAL A 26 1.28 -8.89 3.85
N CYS A 27 1.09 -9.86 4.74
CA CYS A 27 2.15 -10.72 5.24
C CYS A 27 2.27 -11.94 4.32
N LYS A 28 3.50 -12.31 3.93
CA LYS A 28 3.76 -13.45 3.03
C LYS A 28 3.19 -14.78 3.56
N LYS A 29 3.12 -14.96 4.88
CA LYS A 29 2.60 -16.18 5.51
C LYS A 29 1.09 -16.16 5.78
N CYS A 30 0.55 -15.01 6.16
CA CYS A 30 -0.83 -14.93 6.71
C CYS A 30 -1.82 -14.14 5.83
N GLY A 31 -1.38 -13.62 4.68
CA GLY A 31 -2.19 -12.77 3.83
C GLY A 31 -2.44 -11.38 4.45
N PRO A 32 -3.63 -10.78 4.28
CA PRO A 32 -3.93 -9.44 4.79
C PRO A 32 -3.98 -9.43 6.33
N VAL A 33 -3.17 -8.56 6.94
CA VAL A 33 -3.00 -8.49 8.39
C VAL A 33 -2.95 -7.05 8.92
N ARG A 34 -3.23 -6.92 10.22
CA ARG A 34 -2.96 -5.68 10.97
C ARG A 34 -1.51 -5.67 11.47
N ILE A 35 -0.93 -4.48 11.51
CA ILE A 35 0.47 -4.25 11.88
C ILE A 35 0.57 -3.86 13.35
N GLY A 36 1.58 -4.39 14.05
CA GLY A 36 2.08 -3.91 15.33
C GLY A 36 3.42 -3.19 15.16
N LYS A 37 3.81 -2.36 16.13
CA LYS A 37 5.11 -1.69 16.16
C LYS A 37 5.85 -2.14 17.41
N LYS A 38 7.12 -2.55 17.26
CA LYS A 38 8.02 -2.88 18.37
C LYS A 38 9.32 -2.08 18.23
N LEU A 39 10.01 -1.88 19.34
CA LEU A 39 11.33 -1.24 19.38
C LEU A 39 12.36 -2.34 19.66
N GLU A 40 13.26 -2.59 18.70
CA GLU A 40 14.38 -3.51 18.87
C GLU A 40 15.67 -2.75 18.59
N GLY A 41 16.59 -2.73 19.56
CA GLY A 41 17.91 -2.09 19.42
C GLY A 41 17.89 -0.59 19.07
N GLY A 42 16.79 0.11 19.41
CA GLY A 42 16.61 1.54 19.09
C GLY A 42 15.88 1.81 17.76
N GLN A 43 15.57 0.77 16.97
CA GLN A 43 14.82 0.92 15.73
C GLN A 43 13.35 0.47 15.88
N LYS A 44 12.43 1.24 15.28
CA LYS A 44 11.01 0.91 15.26
C LYS A 44 10.72 -0.04 14.10
N ILE A 45 10.41 -1.29 14.45
CA ILE A 45 10.14 -2.36 13.50
C ILE A 45 8.62 -2.62 13.46
N ARG A 46 8.10 -2.86 12.24
CA ARG A 46 6.73 -3.32 12.04
C ARG A 46 6.69 -4.84 12.12
N PHE A 47 5.69 -5.38 12.79
CA PHE A 47 5.49 -6.83 12.87
C PHE A 47 4.04 -7.20 12.58
N CYS A 48 3.84 -8.38 12.03
CA CYS A 48 2.53 -8.94 11.81
C CYS A 48 1.89 -9.30 13.16
N LYS A 49 0.70 -8.75 13.46
CA LYS A 49 0.00 -9.11 14.71
C LYS A 49 -0.50 -10.56 14.75
N LYS A 50 -0.61 -11.25 13.60
CA LYS A 50 -1.07 -12.65 13.55
C LYS A 50 0.04 -13.65 13.82
N CYS A 51 1.21 -13.51 13.19
CA CYS A 51 2.30 -14.49 13.29
C CYS A 51 3.57 -13.95 13.99
N GLY A 52 3.63 -12.67 14.36
CA GLY A 52 4.80 -12.07 15.01
C GLY A 52 5.98 -11.79 14.07
N GLU A 53 5.89 -12.19 12.80
CA GLU A 53 6.94 -12.00 11.81
C GLU A 53 7.14 -10.53 11.48
N GLN A 54 8.39 -10.15 11.22
CA GLN A 54 8.74 -8.79 10.80
C GLN A 54 8.17 -8.49 9.41
N LEU A 55 7.51 -7.33 9.31
CA LEU A 55 6.89 -6.80 8.09
C LEU A 55 7.78 -5.77 7.40
#